data_AF-A0A392U286-F1
#
_entry.id   AF-A0A392U286-F1
#
_cell.length_a   1.000
_cell.length_b   1.000
_cell.length_c   1.000
_cell.angle_alpha   90.00
_cell.angle_beta   90.00
_cell.angle_gamma   90.00
#
_symmetry.space_group_name_H-M   'P 1'
#
loop_
_entity.id
_entity.type
_entity.pdbx_description
1 polymer ?
#
loop_
_entity_poly.entity_id
_entity_poly.type
_entity_poly.pdbx_seq_one_letter_code
_entity_poly.pdbx_strand_id
1 'polypeptide(L)'
;SSAMVTWPVRLNIALETAEALAYLHKKDVIHRDVKSNNILLDEKFHVKVADFGLSRLFPTDVTHVSTAPQGTPGYVDPEYYQCY
;
A
#
# COMPACT_ATOMS: atom_id res chain seq x y z
N SER A 1 1.76 29.02 1.44
CA SER A 1 0.81 28.41 0.48
C SER A 1 1.30 27.01 0.19
N SER A 2 0.49 25.97 0.42
CA SER A 2 0.86 24.64 -0.09
C SER A 2 0.77 24.70 -1.62
N ALA A 3 1.89 24.58 -2.33
CA ALA A 3 1.85 24.39 -3.77
C ALA A 3 0.99 23.15 -4.03
N MET A 4 -0.17 23.34 -4.63
CA MET A 4 -1.06 22.21 -4.94
C MET A 4 -0.33 21.30 -5.92
N VAL A 5 -0.15 20.04 -5.53
CA VAL A 5 0.28 18.98 -6.44
C VAL A 5 -0.71 18.93 -7.61
N THR A 6 -0.22 19.21 -8.83
CA THR A 6 -1.05 19.28 -10.03
C THR A 6 -1.63 17.91 -10.36
N TRP A 7 -2.73 17.88 -11.11
CA TRP A 7 -3.38 16.62 -11.47
C TRP A 7 -2.46 15.60 -12.17
N PRO A 8 -1.61 15.99 -13.14
CA PRO A 8 -0.65 15.07 -13.75
C PRO A 8 0.32 14.46 -12.74
N VAL A 9 0.79 15.25 -11.76
CA VAL A 9 1.70 14.74 -10.72
C VAL A 9 0.98 13.75 -9.81
N ARG A 10 -0.29 14.00 -9.46
CA ARG A 10 -1.10 13.04 -8.67
C ARG A 10 -1.29 11.71 -9.40
N LEU A 11 -1.51 11.75 -10.72
CA LEU A 11 -1.60 10.54 -11.53
C LEU A 11 -0.28 9.77 -11.54
N ASN A 12 0.86 10.47 -11.65
CA ASN A 12 2.17 9.82 -11.58
C ASN A 12 2.42 9.17 -10.21
N ILE A 13 2.06 9.85 -9.12
CA ILE A 13 2.15 9.30 -7.75
C ILE A 13 1.29 8.02 -7.63
N ALA A 14 0.06 8.02 -8.15
CA ALA A 14 -0.80 6.85 -8.11
C ALA A 14 -0.21 5.68 -8.93
N LEU A 15 0.37 5.97 -10.10
CA LEU A 15 1.03 4.99 -10.94
C LEU A 15 2.25 4.37 -10.25
N GLU A 16 3.19 5.18 -9.78
CA GLU A 16 4.40 4.69 -9.11
C GLU A 16 4.06 3.91 -7.82
N THR A 17 3.01 4.34 -7.10
CA THR A 17 2.49 3.58 -5.94
C THR A 17 1.99 2.19 -6.36
N ALA A 18 1.20 2.12 -7.43
CA ALA A 18 0.68 0.84 -7.93
C ALA A 18 1.82 -0.09 -8.42
N GLU A 19 2.83 0.47 -9.09
CA GLU A 19 4.01 -0.29 -9.53
C GLU A 19 4.82 -0.83 -8.34
N ALA A 20 5.03 -0.02 -7.30
CA ALA A 20 5.71 -0.45 -6.08
C ALA A 20 4.94 -1.58 -5.37
N LEU A 21 3.61 -1.46 -5.25
CA LEU A 21 2.77 -2.51 -4.67
C LEU A 21 2.77 -3.79 -5.53
N ALA A 22 2.72 -3.65 -6.85
CA ALA A 22 2.81 -4.79 -7.77
C ALA A 22 4.16 -5.52 -7.64
N TYR A 23 5.26 -4.77 -7.46
CA TYR A 23 6.57 -5.34 -7.18
C TYR A 23 6.57 -6.12 -5.85
N LEU A 24 6.01 -5.57 -4.78
CA LEU A 24 5.90 -6.25 -3.49
C LEU A 24 5.10 -7.54 -3.61
N HIS A 25 3.94 -7.50 -4.27
CA HIS A 25 3.10 -8.67 -4.48
C HIS A 25 3.81 -9.75 -5.32
N LYS A 26 4.62 -9.37 -6.33
CA LYS A 26 5.45 -10.29 -7.10
C LYS A 26 6.56 -10.96 -6.26
N LYS A 27 6.91 -10.37 -5.12
CA LYS A 27 7.87 -10.91 -4.13
C LYS A 27 7.17 -11.59 -2.96
N ASP A 28 5.89 -11.92 -3.11
CA ASP A 28 5.05 -12.52 -2.08
C ASP A 28 4.96 -11.66 -0.82
N VAL A 29 5.12 -10.34 -0.91
CA VAL A 29 5.01 -9.41 0.22
C VAL A 29 3.69 -8.66 0.16
N ILE A 30 2.83 -8.81 1.17
CA ILE A 30 1.63 -7.98 1.36
C ILE A 30 1.94 -6.88 2.37
N HIS A 31 1.73 -5.61 1.99
CA HIS A 31 2.05 -4.47 2.86
C HIS A 31 1.11 -4.33 4.07
N ARG A 32 -0.19 -4.56 3.86
CA ARG A 32 -1.29 -4.50 4.85
C ARG A 32 -1.59 -3.14 5.52
N ASP A 33 -0.92 -2.06 5.13
CA ASP A 33 -1.20 -0.71 5.67
C ASP A 33 -0.92 0.37 4.62
N VAL A 34 -1.48 0.19 3.43
CA VAL A 34 -1.39 1.17 2.35
C VAL A 34 -2.29 2.36 2.67
N LYS A 35 -1.67 3.53 2.89
CA LYS A 35 -2.34 4.80 3.17
C LYS A 35 -1.45 5.95 2.75
N SER A 36 -2.03 7.14 2.57
CA SER A 36 -1.27 8.32 2.12
C SER A 36 -0.05 8.65 3.00
N ASN A 37 -0.14 8.43 4.32
CA ASN A 37 0.98 8.67 5.24
C ASN A 37 2.16 7.72 5.02
N ASN A 38 1.93 6.56 4.40
CA ASN A 38 2.95 5.55 4.10
C ASN A 38 3.45 5.65 2.64
N ILE A 39 2.94 6.60 1.86
CA ILE A 39 3.43 6.93 0.52
C ILE A 39 4.26 8.20 0.63
N LEU A 40 5.57 8.02 0.83
CA LEU A 40 6.51 9.14 0.93
C LEU A 40 6.86 9.66 -0.46
N LEU A 41 7.12 10.96 -0.56
CA LEU A 41 7.47 11.65 -1.79
C LEU A 41 8.85 12.30 -1.61
N ASP A 42 9.73 12.13 -2.58
CA ASP A 42 10.99 12.88 -2.62
C ASP A 42 10.81 14.28 -3.23
N GLU A 43 11.91 15.02 -3.36
CA GLU A 43 11.92 16.39 -3.91
C GLU A 43 11.39 16.48 -5.36
N LYS A 44 11.33 15.34 -6.08
CA LYS A 44 10.84 15.23 -7.45
C LYS A 44 9.46 14.57 -7.53
N PHE A 45 8.79 14.35 -6.40
CA PHE A 45 7.52 13.63 -6.29
C PHE A 45 7.59 12.15 -6.70
N HIS A 46 8.78 11.52 -6.66
CA HIS A 46 8.86 10.07 -6.79
C HIS A 46 8.42 9.38 -5.51
N VAL A 47 7.76 8.25 -5.67
CA VAL A 47 7.14 7.50 -4.59
C VAL A 47 8.14 6.58 -3.89
N LYS A 48 8.06 6.56 -2.56
CA LYS A 48 8.67 5.54 -1.71
C LYS A 48 7.61 5.00 -0.76
N VAL A 49 7.29 3.71 -0.89
CA VAL A 49 6.41 3.01 0.03
C VAL A 49 7.16 2.76 1.35
N ALA A 50 6.55 3.10 2.48
CA ALA A 50 7.16 3.05 3.81
C ALA A 50 6.28 2.31 4.83
N ASP A 51 6.87 2.02 5.99
CA ASP A 51 6.22 1.34 7.13
C ASP A 51 5.75 -0.10 6.83
N PHE A 52 6.73 -0.99 6.76
CA PHE A 52 6.52 -2.43 6.58
C PHE A 52 6.22 -3.16 7.90
N GLY A 53 5.91 -2.45 8.99
CA GLY A 53 5.71 -3.05 10.31
C GLY A 53 4.56 -4.08 10.37
N LEU A 54 3.54 -3.90 9.52
CA LEU A 54 2.42 -4.82 9.37
C LEU A 54 2.55 -5.76 8.17
N SER A 55 3.64 -5.65 7.41
CA SER A 55 3.83 -6.44 6.19
C SER A 55 4.02 -7.92 6.50
N ARG A 56 3.65 -8.77 5.53
CA ARG A 56 3.72 -10.22 5.69
C ARG A 56 4.09 -10.91 4.39
N LEU A 57 4.86 -11.98 4.50
CA LEU A 57 5.08 -12.91 3.40
C LEU A 57 3.84 -13.78 3.18
N PHE A 58 3.45 -13.94 1.92
CA PHE A 58 2.44 -14.89 1.52
C PHE A 58 3.09 -16.29 1.43
N PRO A 59 2.55 -17.31 2.11
CA PRO A 59 3.05 -18.67 1.97
C PRO A 59 2.81 -19.13 0.52
N THR A 60 3.81 -19.78 -0.06
CA THR A 60 3.81 -20.18 -1.48
C THR A 60 2.78 -21.27 -1.80
N ASP A 61 2.29 -21.99 -0.78
CA ASP A 61 1.42 -23.17 -0.93
C ASP A 61 -0.06 -22.89 -0.63
N VAL A 62 -0.46 -21.63 -0.43
CA VAL A 62 -1.85 -21.28 -0.11
C VAL A 62 -2.35 -20.16 -1.01
N THR A 63 -3.64 -20.21 -1.36
CA THR A 63 -4.29 -19.13 -2.13
C THR A 63 -4.77 -17.99 -1.25
N HIS A 64 -4.94 -18.24 0.06
CA HIS A 64 -5.46 -17.29 1.04
C HIS A 64 -4.83 -17.52 2.41
N VAL A 65 -4.67 -16.45 3.19
CA VAL A 65 -4.21 -16.50 4.58
C VAL A 65 -5.22 -15.73 5.44
N SER A 66 -5.90 -16.42 6.35
CA SER A 66 -6.76 -15.76 7.35
C SER A 66 -5.88 -15.16 8.44
N THR A 67 -5.95 -13.84 8.59
CA THR A 67 -5.23 -13.10 9.64
C THR A 67 -6.16 -12.08 10.25
N ALA A 68 -5.99 -11.79 11.55
CA ALA A 68 -6.74 -10.72 12.19
C ALA A 68 -6.62 -9.42 11.35
N PRO A 69 -7.72 -8.67 11.16
CA PRO A 69 -7.67 -7.38 10.48
C PRO A 69 -6.59 -6.49 11.09
N GLN A 70 -5.74 -5.94 10.25
CA GLN A 70 -4.71 -4.96 10.60
C GLN A 70 -4.70 -3.87 9.54
N GLY A 71 -4.19 -2.71 9.91
CA GLY A 71 -4.13 -1.54 9.05
C GLY A 71 -4.94 -0.37 9.61
N THR A 72 -4.97 0.71 8.85
CA THR A 72 -5.57 1.97 9.29
C THR A 72 -7.08 2.02 8.99
N PRO A 73 -7.96 2.32 9.98
CA PRO A 73 -9.39 2.49 9.73
C PRO A 73 -9.67 3.48 8.60
N GLY A 74 -10.59 3.12 7.69
CA GLY A 74 -10.89 3.87 6.47
C GLY A 74 -10.05 3.48 5.24
N TYR A 75 -8.96 2.72 5.43
CA TYR A 75 -8.15 2.14 4.33
C TYR A 75 -8.24 0.60 4.27
N VAL A 76 -8.69 -0.03 5.36
CA VAL A 76 -8.90 -1.48 5.42
C VAL A 76 -10.08 -1.88 4.53
N ASP A 77 -9.90 -2.95 3.76
CA ASP A 77 -10.93 -3.54 2.91
C ASP A 77 -12.15 -3.99 3.74
N PRO A 78 -13.39 -3.60 3.40
CA PRO A 78 -14.58 -4.03 4.14
C PRO A 78 -14.78 -5.57 4.13
N GLU A 79 -14.36 -6.28 3.08
CA GLU A 79 -14.45 -7.75 3.02
C GLU A 79 -13.55 -8.42 4.07
N TYR A 80 -12.49 -7.74 4.51
CA TYR A 80 -11.59 -8.22 5.56
C TYR A 80 -12.29 -8.40 6.92
N TYR A 81 -13.40 -7.70 7.14
CA TYR A 81 -14.24 -7.83 8.33
C TYR A 81 -15.32 -8.92 8.19
N GLN A 82 -15.53 -9.50 7.00
CA GLN A 82 -16.54 -10.53 6.77
C GLN A 82 -16.02 -11.94 7.07
N CYS A 83 -14.70 -12.15 7.01
CA CYS A 83 -14.06 -13.45 7.24
C CYS A 83 -13.68 -13.69 8.72
N TYR A 84 -14.12 -12.83 9.64
CA TYR A 84 -13.96 -12.95 11.09
C TYR A 84 -15.30 -12.74 11.80
#